data_AF-A0AAN0KR43-F1
#
_entry.id   AF-A0AAN0KR43-F1
#
_cell.length_a   1.000
_cell.length_b   1.000
_cell.length_c   1.000
_cell.angle_alpha   90.00
_cell.angle_beta   90.00
_cell.angle_gamma   90.00
#
_symmetry.space_group_name_H-M   'P 1'
#
loop_
_entity.id
_entity.type
_entity.pdbx_description
1 polymer ?
#
loop_
_entity_poly.entity_id
_entity_poly.type
_entity_poly.pdbx_seq_one_letter_code
_entity_poly.pdbx_strand_id
1 'polypeptide(L)'
;MEVWPDNEAALDIAMMIGTRWVYPAMGGVPLGVRWEAIYPLMDRKATGEAWDELHEYLMVIEAEALATLREFAPKETARRS
;
A
#
# COMPACT_ATOMS: atom_id res chain seq x y z
N MET A 1 -10.44 6.67 -5.96
CA MET A 1 -11.01 5.90 -4.84
C MET A 1 -11.94 6.84 -4.09
N GLU A 2 -13.21 6.49 -3.99
CA GLU A 2 -14.15 7.24 -3.13
C GLU A 2 -14.00 6.74 -1.69
N VAL A 3 -13.96 7.67 -0.74
CA VAL A 3 -13.85 7.38 0.70
C VAL A 3 -15.26 7.28 1.26
N TRP A 4 -15.57 6.14 1.87
CA TRP A 4 -16.86 5.82 2.50
C TRP A 4 -16.57 5.44 3.96
N PRO A 5 -17.53 5.53 4.89
CA PRO A 5 -17.28 5.29 6.32
C PRO A 5 -16.56 3.96 6.61
N ASP A 6 -16.83 2.94 5.79
CA ASP A 6 -16.32 1.59 5.95
C ASP A 6 -14.82 1.46 5.59
N ASN A 7 -14.24 2.40 4.84
CA ASN A 7 -12.83 2.36 4.43
C ASN A 7 -11.94 3.44 5.09
N GLU A 8 -12.49 4.27 5.99
CA GLU A 8 -11.73 5.32 6.69
C GLU A 8 -10.55 4.76 7.50
N ALA A 9 -10.75 3.63 8.18
CA ALA A 9 -9.71 2.98 8.98
C ALA A 9 -8.53 2.49 8.12
N ALA A 10 -8.82 1.99 6.92
CA ALA A 10 -7.81 1.54 5.96
C ALA A 10 -7.04 2.74 5.39
N LEU A 11 -7.75 3.82 5.06
CA LEU A 11 -7.14 5.06 4.57
C LEU A 11 -6.23 5.70 5.61
N ASP A 12 -6.65 5.73 6.88
CA ASP A 12 -5.84 6.19 8.02
C ASP A 12 -4.50 5.45 8.10
N ILE A 13 -4.53 4.11 8.01
CA ILE A 13 -3.32 3.30 8.02
C ILE A 13 -2.48 3.59 6.78
N ALA A 14 -3.09 3.68 5.59
CA ALA A 14 -2.39 3.99 4.35
C ALA A 14 -1.67 5.36 4.40
N MET A 15 -2.32 6.39 4.94
CA MET A 15 -1.73 7.70 5.15
C MET A 15 -0.59 7.68 6.17
N MET A 16 -0.71 6.86 7.23
CA MET A 16 0.36 6.67 8.21
C MET A 16 1.59 5.99 7.60
N ILE A 17 1.37 4.99 6.74
CA ILE A 17 2.44 4.31 6.00
C ILE A 17 3.17 5.31 5.10
N GLY A 18 2.42 6.12 4.34
CA GLY A 18 2.96 7.17 3.48
C GLY A 18 4.01 6.64 2.50
N THR A 19 5.28 6.94 2.75
CA THR A 19 6.43 6.57 1.91
C THR A 19 7.20 5.33 2.39
N ARG A 20 6.73 4.63 3.44
CA ARG A 20 7.45 3.50 4.09
C ARG A 20 7.36 2.18 3.32
N TRP A 21 7.58 2.23 2.01
CA TRP A 21 7.58 1.08 1.14
C TRP A 21 8.89 0.31 1.18
N VAL A 22 8.83 -0.97 0.84
CA VAL A 22 10.02 -1.77 0.55
C VAL A 22 10.47 -1.47 -0.87
N TYR A 23 11.71 -1.01 -1.02
CA TYR A 23 12.30 -0.75 -2.33
C TYR A 23 13.32 -1.85 -2.71
N PRO A 24 13.43 -2.20 -4.00
CA PRO A 24 14.52 -3.02 -4.50
C PRO A 24 15.89 -2.38 -4.24
N ALA A 25 16.94 -3.19 -4.10
CA ALA A 25 18.30 -2.73 -3.81
C ALA A 25 18.88 -1.76 -4.88
N MET A 26 18.43 -1.88 -6.13
CA MET A 26 18.88 -1.03 -7.25
C MET A 26 17.98 0.19 -7.49
N GLY A 27 17.07 0.50 -6.56
CA GLY A 27 16.06 1.55 -6.72
C GLY A 27 14.93 1.18 -7.68
N GLY A 28 13.96 2.07 -7.85
CA GLY A 28 12.81 1.88 -8.75
C GLY A 28 11.46 1.89 -8.03
N VAL A 29 10.47 1.23 -8.64
CA VAL A 29 9.12 1.09 -8.06
C VAL A 29 9.20 0.23 -6.79
N PRO A 30 8.50 0.60 -5.72
CA PRO A 30 8.45 -0.24 -4.53
C PRO A 30 7.82 -1.61 -4.80
N LEU A 31 8.21 -2.59 -4.00
CA LEU A 31 7.68 -3.96 -4.04
C LEU A 31 6.34 -4.10 -3.31
N GLY A 32 6.11 -3.27 -2.30
CA GLY A 32 4.98 -3.36 -1.40
C GLY A 32 5.27 -2.74 -0.03
N VAL A 33 4.33 -2.87 0.89
CA VAL A 33 4.48 -2.55 2.31
C VAL A 33 5.06 -3.76 3.05
N ARG A 34 5.61 -3.53 4.25
CA ARG A 34 5.99 -4.64 5.16
C ARG A 34 4.79 -5.01 6.01
N TRP A 35 4.05 -6.04 5.60
CA TRP A 35 2.84 -6.50 6.27
C TRP A 35 3.04 -6.82 7.75
N GLU A 36 4.22 -7.30 8.14
CA GLU A 36 4.56 -7.58 9.55
C GLU A 36 4.54 -6.31 10.43
N ALA A 37 4.81 -5.14 9.84
CA ALA A 37 4.69 -3.86 10.53
C ALA A 37 3.27 -3.28 10.49
N ILE A 38 2.41 -3.79 9.59
CA ILE A 38 1.03 -3.34 9.42
C ILE A 38 0.08 -4.10 10.35
N TYR A 39 0.25 -5.42 10.50
CA TYR A 39 -0.64 -6.23 11.33
C TYR A 39 -0.84 -5.68 12.76
N PRO A 40 0.19 -5.24 13.50
CA PRO A 40 -0.02 -4.66 14.83
C PRO A 40 -0.81 -3.34 14.85
N LEU A 41 -0.87 -2.62 13.73
CA LEU A 41 -1.69 -1.41 13.59
C LEU A 41 -3.14 -1.77 13.29
N MET A 42 -3.36 -2.81 12.48
CA MET A 42 -4.68 -3.37 12.21
C MET A 42 -5.31 -3.96 13.48
N ASP A 43 -4.53 -4.71 14.25
CA ASP A 43 -4.96 -5.34 15.52
C ASP A 43 -5.41 -4.30 16.56
N ARG A 44 -4.95 -3.04 16.46
CA ARG A 44 -5.39 -1.94 17.33
C ARG A 44 -6.70 -1.31 16.88
N LYS A 45 -7.09 -1.47 15.62
CA LYS A 45 -8.26 -0.80 15.02
C LYS A 45 -9.47 -1.74 14.87
N ALA A 46 -9.25 -3.03 14.60
CA ALA A 46 -10.34 -3.97 14.34
C ALA A 46 -10.00 -5.39 14.84
N THR A 47 -11.03 -6.22 14.97
CA THR A 47 -10.94 -7.64 15.31
C THR A 47 -12.07 -8.42 14.62
N GLY A 48 -11.87 -9.72 14.37
CA GLY A 48 -12.91 -10.56 13.74
C GLY A 48 -13.17 -10.17 12.30
N GLU A 49 -14.44 -10.22 11.86
CA GLU A 49 -14.84 -9.92 10.48
C GLU A 49 -14.40 -8.52 10.01
N ALA A 50 -14.50 -7.51 10.87
CA ALA A 50 -14.02 -6.16 10.56
C ALA A 50 -12.50 -6.08 10.35
N TRP A 51 -11.73 -7.02 10.92
CA TRP A 51 -10.30 -7.12 10.66
C TRP A 51 -10.03 -7.71 9.27
N ASP A 52 -10.82 -8.71 8.86
CA ASP A 52 -10.72 -9.32 7.53
C ASP A 52 -11.06 -8.28 6.44
N GLU A 53 -12.12 -7.50 6.64
CA GLU A 53 -12.49 -6.40 5.74
C GLU A 53 -11.38 -5.33 5.67
N LEU A 54 -10.83 -4.92 6.82
CA LEU A 54 -9.71 -3.97 6.88
C LEU A 54 -8.49 -4.50 6.12
N HIS A 55 -8.21 -5.80 6.23
CA HIS A 55 -7.12 -6.46 5.51
C HIS A 55 -7.35 -6.39 3.99
N GLU A 56 -8.55 -6.74 3.52
CA GLU A 56 -8.91 -6.68 2.11
C GLU A 56 -8.78 -5.27 1.54
N TYR A 57 -9.28 -4.26 2.26
CA TYR A 57 -9.14 -2.87 1.83
C TYR A 57 -7.69 -2.42 1.74
N LEU A 58 -6.84 -2.81 2.69
CA LEU A 58 -5.41 -2.48 2.65
C LEU A 58 -4.70 -3.17 1.47
N MET A 59 -5.07 -4.41 1.13
CA MET A 59 -4.54 -5.09 -0.06
C MET A 59 -4.92 -4.36 -1.35
N VAL A 60 -6.17 -3.90 -1.47
CA VAL A 60 -6.62 -3.13 -2.64
C VAL A 60 -5.87 -1.80 -2.73
N ILE A 61 -5.73 -1.08 -1.61
CA ILE A 61 -4.97 0.18 -1.56
C ILE A 61 -3.52 -0.05 -1.98
N GLU A 62 -2.87 -1.11 -1.48
CA GLU A 62 -1.50 -1.45 -1.87
C GLU A 62 -1.40 -1.70 -3.38
N ALA A 63 -2.30 -2.52 -3.93
CA ALA A 63 -2.29 -2.86 -5.35
C ALA A 63 -2.45 -1.63 -6.25
N GLU A 64 -3.41 -0.76 -5.93
CA GLU A 64 -3.67 0.48 -6.68
C GLU A 64 -2.52 1.48 -6.56
N ALA A 65 -1.93 1.61 -5.37
CA ALA A 65 -0.75 2.46 -5.17
C ALA A 65 0.45 1.94 -5.98
N LEU A 66 0.70 0.63 -5.99
CA LEU A 66 1.75 0.03 -6.80
C LEU A 66 1.50 0.20 -8.30
N ALA A 67 0.27 0.02 -8.76
CA ALA A 67 -0.10 0.26 -10.16
C ALA A 67 0.17 1.72 -10.57
N THR A 68 -0.27 2.67 -9.73
CA THR A 68 -0.02 4.11 -9.93
C THR A 68 1.48 4.41 -9.96
N LEU A 69 2.24 3.91 -8.98
CA LEU A 69 3.68 4.15 -8.91
C LEU A 69 4.43 3.56 -10.12
N ARG A 70 3.95 2.43 -10.67
CA ARG A 70 4.49 1.85 -11.92
C ARG A 70 4.16 2.70 -13.14
N GLU A 71 2.95 3.22 -13.22
CA GLU A 71 2.52 4.06 -14.34
C GLU A 71 3.38 5.33 -14.46
N PHE A 72 3.66 5.97 -13.32
CA PHE A 72 4.44 7.21 -13.26
C PHE A 72 5.95 7.01 -13.05
N ALA A 73 6.42 5.77 -12.91
CA ALA A 73 7.84 5.51 -12.83
C ALA A 73 8.55 5.97 -14.11
N PRO A 74 9.75 6.58 -14.02
CA PRO A 74 10.54 6.90 -15.19
C PRO A 74 10.76 5.64 -16.02
N LYS A 75 10.22 5.60 -17.24
CA LYS A 75 10.50 4.51 -18.18
C LYS A 75 11.98 4.60 -18.52
N GLU A 76 12.72 3.53 -18.27
CA GLU A 76 14.12 3.43 -18.66
C GLU A 76 14.19 3.73 -20.16
N THR A 77 14.65 4.93 -20.49
CA THR A 77 14.71 5.37 -21.88
C THR A 77 15.71 4.45 -22.52
N ALA A 78 15.26 3.58 -23.43
CA ALA A 78 16.06 2.56 -24.07
C ALA A 78 17.41 3.14 -24.51
N ARG A 79 18.44 3.00 -23.66
CA ARG A 79 19.82 3.31 -24.02
C ARG A 79 20.33 2.10 -24.79
N ARG A 80 19.79 1.95 -26.00
CA ARG A 80 20.44 1.18 -27.05
C ARG A 80 21.60 2.04 -27.56
N SER A 81 22.76 1.86 -26.93
CA SER A 81 24.06 2.16 -27.55
C SER A 81 24.37 1.14 -28.63
#